data_AF-A0A350LVX1-F1
#
_entry.id   AF-A0A350LVX1-F1
#
_cell.length_a   1.000
_cell.length_b   1.000
_cell.length_c   1.000
_cell.angle_alpha   90.00
_cell.angle_beta   90.00
_cell.angle_gamma   90.00
#
_symmetry.space_group_name_H-M   'P 1'
#
loop_
_entity.id
_entity.type
_entity.pdbx_description
1 polymer ?
#
loop_
_entity_poly.entity_id
_entity_poly.type
_entity_poly.pdbx_seq_one_letter_code
_entity_poly.pdbx_strand_id
1 'polypeptide(L)'
;PGEVSEPLPVEGGLALIYMRDIREGSASKPEYSAIEYASYYIPGGRSEQALSHAAGVRARVDTCDDLYGVAQDQPPEVLDRVSKAPEEIPADIAAELALLDPGESSTRLTRSNGQTLMFLMLCGRTPKLDDEQPSIENLTNFIRNQRIQSLADGYLQQLLAEARIVEP
;
A
#
# COMPACT_ATOMS: atom_id res chain seq x y z
N PRO A 1 -25.55 -9.41 -11.90
CA PRO A 1 -25.77 -9.00 -13.30
C PRO A 1 -27.26 -9.12 -13.62
N GLY A 2 -27.78 -8.41 -14.62
CA GLY A 2 -29.21 -8.46 -14.98
C GLY A 2 -30.11 -7.49 -14.22
N GLU A 3 -29.54 -6.60 -13.42
CA GLU A 3 -30.27 -5.55 -12.72
C GLU A 3 -30.37 -4.29 -13.59
N VAL A 4 -31.48 -3.56 -13.45
CA VAL A 4 -31.70 -2.25 -14.07
C VAL A 4 -31.69 -1.22 -12.95
N SER A 5 -30.98 -0.11 -13.13
CA SER A 5 -31.01 1.01 -12.18
C SER A 5 -32.41 1.58 -12.04
N GLU A 6 -32.66 2.29 -10.95
CA GLU A 6 -33.81 3.20 -10.91
C GLU A 6 -33.69 4.26 -12.04
N PRO A 7 -34.80 4.84 -12.51
CA PRO A 7 -34.77 5.89 -13.53
C PRO A 7 -33.93 7.09 -13.08
N LEU A 8 -32.87 7.39 -13.83
CA LEU A 8 -31.99 8.52 -13.57
C LEU A 8 -32.41 9.71 -14.43
N PRO A 9 -32.75 10.87 -13.86
CA PRO A 9 -33.05 12.06 -14.64
C PRO A 9 -31.80 12.56 -15.36
N VAL A 10 -31.92 12.82 -16.66
CA VAL A 10 -30.90 13.42 -17.51
C VAL A 10 -31.49 14.60 -18.26
N GLU A 11 -30.65 15.46 -18.84
CA GLU A 11 -31.15 16.62 -19.59
C GLU A 11 -32.05 16.16 -20.75
N GLY A 12 -33.34 16.52 -20.70
CA GLY A 12 -34.33 16.16 -21.69
C GLY A 12 -34.92 14.75 -21.59
N GLY A 13 -34.67 13.98 -20.51
CA GLY A 13 -35.26 12.64 -20.40
C GLY A 13 -34.91 11.82 -19.14
N LEU A 14 -35.16 10.52 -19.23
CA LEU A 14 -34.86 9.53 -18.20
C LEU A 14 -33.93 8.45 -18.77
N ALA A 15 -32.86 8.12 -18.04
CA ALA A 15 -31.93 7.06 -18.36
C ALA A 15 -32.15 5.84 -17.44
N LEU A 16 -32.12 4.64 -18.02
CA LEU A 16 -32.11 3.37 -17.30
C LEU A 16 -30.81 2.63 -17.63
N ILE A 17 -30.04 2.27 -16.62
CA ILE A 17 -28.77 1.57 -16.80
C ILE A 17 -28.99 0.09 -16.54
N TYR A 18 -28.74 -0.75 -17.55
CA TYR A 18 -28.79 -2.21 -17.40
C TYR A 18 -27.40 -2.78 -17.12
N MET A 19 -27.24 -3.45 -15.98
CA MET A 19 -26.01 -4.12 -15.60
C MET A 19 -25.85 -5.43 -16.39
N ARG A 20 -25.22 -5.32 -17.56
CA ARG A 20 -25.00 -6.46 -18.46
C ARG A 20 -24.13 -7.54 -17.81
N ASP A 21 -23.06 -7.15 -17.14
CA ASP A 21 -22.11 -8.05 -16.51
C ASP A 21 -21.28 -7.30 -15.45
N ILE A 22 -20.65 -8.05 -14.55
CA ILE A 22 -19.65 -7.53 -13.61
C ILE A 22 -18.33 -8.20 -13.97
N ARG A 23 -17.33 -7.38 -14.30
CA ARG A 23 -15.96 -7.86 -14.54
C ARG A 23 -15.07 -7.32 -13.45
N GLU A 24 -14.36 -8.22 -12.78
CA GLU A 24 -13.23 -7.85 -11.96
C GLU A 24 -12.10 -7.39 -12.89
N GLY A 25 -11.74 -6.11 -12.80
CA GLY A 25 -10.52 -5.63 -13.43
C GLY A 25 -9.33 -6.25 -12.72
N SER A 26 -8.33 -6.71 -13.46
CA SER A 26 -7.05 -7.08 -12.85
C SER A 26 -6.46 -5.83 -12.22
N ALA A 27 -6.23 -5.83 -10.91
CA ALA A 27 -5.46 -4.78 -10.27
C ALA A 27 -4.08 -4.71 -10.96
N SER A 28 -3.68 -3.53 -11.43
CA SER A 28 -2.33 -3.32 -11.92
C SER A 28 -1.35 -3.66 -10.79
N LYS A 29 -0.27 -4.37 -11.10
CA LYS A 29 0.78 -4.58 -10.10
C LYS A 29 1.35 -3.21 -9.75
N PRO A 30 1.46 -2.85 -8.45
CA PRO A 30 2.05 -1.58 -8.07
C PRO A 30 3.47 -1.49 -8.61
N GLU A 31 3.76 -0.46 -9.39
CA GLU A 31 5.14 -0.03 -9.61
C GLU A 31 5.61 0.73 -8.38
N TYR A 32 6.88 0.58 -8.01
CA TYR A 32 7.46 1.26 -6.85
C TYR A 32 8.50 2.28 -7.31
N SER A 33 8.40 3.50 -6.79
CA SER A 33 9.39 4.56 -7.01
C SER A 33 10.61 4.38 -6.11
N ALA A 34 10.40 3.85 -4.90
CA ALA A 34 11.47 3.57 -3.95
C ALA A 34 11.13 2.36 -3.05
N ILE A 35 12.16 1.61 -2.70
CA ILE A 35 12.10 0.56 -1.67
C ILE A 35 13.10 0.93 -0.59
N GLU A 36 12.62 0.99 0.64
CA GLU A 36 13.42 1.29 1.81
C GLU A 36 13.69 0.02 2.60
N TYR A 37 14.96 -0.25 2.90
CA TYR A 37 15.39 -1.41 3.66
C TYR A 37 16.58 -1.09 4.57
N ALA A 38 16.72 -1.90 5.62
CA ALA A 38 17.84 -1.85 6.54
C ALA A 38 18.62 -3.16 6.49
N SER A 39 19.94 -3.05 6.48
CA SER A 39 20.89 -4.15 6.54
C SER A 39 21.70 -4.02 7.84
N TYR A 40 21.50 -4.96 8.76
CA TYR A 40 22.29 -5.08 9.98
C TYR A 40 23.29 -6.22 9.85
N TYR A 41 24.57 -5.93 10.03
CA TYR A 41 25.69 -6.84 9.78
C TYR A 41 26.15 -7.51 11.07
N ILE A 42 26.02 -8.83 11.12
CA ILE A 42 26.40 -9.65 12.28
C ILE A 42 27.64 -10.49 11.91
N PRO A 43 28.75 -10.38 12.66
CA PRO A 43 29.95 -11.17 12.40
C PRO A 43 29.70 -12.66 12.69
N GLY A 44 30.45 -13.54 12.00
CA GLY A 44 30.39 -14.99 12.22
C GLY A 44 29.53 -15.75 11.20
N GLY A 45 29.16 -15.12 10.09
CA GLY A 45 28.48 -15.77 8.97
C GLY A 45 27.19 -16.49 9.39
N ARG A 46 26.90 -17.64 8.79
CA ARG A 46 25.72 -18.47 9.18
C ARG A 46 25.99 -19.40 10.36
N SER A 47 26.94 -19.06 11.24
CA SER A 47 27.16 -19.84 12.47
C SER A 47 25.91 -19.81 13.36
N GLU A 48 25.78 -20.82 14.21
CA GLU A 48 24.68 -20.90 15.18
C GLU A 48 24.64 -19.66 16.09
N GLN A 49 25.81 -19.14 16.48
CA GLN A 49 25.92 -17.93 17.30
C GLN A 49 25.39 -16.69 16.57
N ALA A 50 25.75 -16.49 15.30
CA ALA A 50 25.28 -15.36 14.52
C ALA A 50 23.77 -15.44 14.21
N LEU A 51 23.26 -16.65 13.92
CA LEU A 51 21.83 -16.88 13.73
C LEU A 51 21.03 -16.68 15.01
N SER A 52 21.56 -17.11 16.16
CA SER A 52 20.96 -16.85 17.48
C SER A 52 20.93 -15.35 17.80
N HIS A 53 22.02 -14.63 17.52
CA HIS A 53 22.04 -13.17 17.64
C HIS A 53 20.96 -12.54 16.75
N ALA A 54 20.88 -12.94 15.48
CA ALA A 54 19.88 -12.43 14.54
C ALA A 54 18.44 -12.71 15.01
N ALA A 55 18.17 -13.88 15.59
CA ALA A 55 16.88 -14.19 16.19
C ALA A 55 16.57 -13.29 17.40
N GLY A 56 17.56 -13.00 18.23
CA GLY A 56 17.44 -12.06 19.35
C GLY A 56 17.24 -10.60 18.89
N VAL A 57 17.76 -10.22 17.73
CA VAL A 57 17.45 -8.92 17.10
C VAL A 57 16.02 -8.93 16.60
N ARG A 58 15.60 -9.95 15.82
CA ARG A 58 14.21 -10.09 15.36
C ARG A 58 13.22 -9.99 16.51
N ALA A 59 13.48 -10.60 17.66
CA ALA A 59 12.57 -10.58 18.80
C ALA A 59 12.39 -9.20 19.48
N ARG A 60 13.26 -8.21 19.16
CA ARG A 60 13.29 -6.89 19.80
C ARG A 60 12.90 -5.73 18.87
N VAL A 61 12.83 -5.97 17.57
CA VAL A 61 12.54 -4.93 16.57
C VAL A 61 11.19 -5.19 15.95
N ASP A 62 10.35 -4.18 15.77
CA ASP A 62 9.12 -4.30 14.98
C ASP A 62 9.22 -3.47 13.70
N THR A 63 9.97 -2.38 13.78
CA THR A 63 10.23 -1.43 12.70
C THR A 63 11.73 -1.28 12.46
N CYS A 64 12.11 -0.74 11.30
CA CYS A 64 13.51 -0.45 11.02
C CYS A 64 14.12 0.61 11.97
N ASP A 65 13.30 1.45 12.60
CA ASP A 65 13.80 2.44 13.57
C ASP A 65 14.33 1.77 14.84
N ASP A 66 13.77 0.62 15.23
CA ASP A 66 14.22 -0.13 16.41
C ASP A 66 15.64 -0.68 16.24
N LEU A 67 16.10 -0.87 14.99
CA LEU A 67 17.48 -1.29 14.70
C LEU A 67 18.50 -0.25 15.15
N TYR A 68 18.14 1.04 15.25
CA TYR A 68 19.04 2.05 15.82
C TYR A 68 19.28 1.83 17.31
N GLY A 69 18.27 1.34 18.05
CA GLY A 69 18.43 0.95 19.45
C GLY A 69 19.28 -0.31 19.60
N VAL A 70 19.14 -1.27 18.68
CA VAL A 70 19.98 -2.48 18.64
C VAL A 70 21.44 -2.14 18.33
N ALA A 71 21.67 -1.26 17.35
CA ALA A 71 22.99 -0.83 16.91
C ALA A 71 23.58 0.30 17.77
N GLN A 72 22.92 0.68 18.86
CA GLN A 72 23.43 1.70 19.77
C GLN A 72 24.82 1.29 20.31
N ASP A 73 25.73 2.26 20.36
CA ASP A 73 27.14 2.09 20.79
C ASP A 73 27.96 1.12 19.92
N GLN A 74 27.45 0.70 18.76
CA GLN A 74 28.20 -0.07 17.75
C GLN A 74 28.79 0.86 16.68
N PRO A 75 29.79 0.41 15.90
CA PRO A 75 30.31 1.19 14.77
C PRO A 75 29.20 1.51 13.76
N PRO A 76 29.18 2.70 13.14
CA PRO A 76 28.12 3.08 12.20
C PRO A 76 28.03 2.14 10.98
N GLU A 77 29.10 1.43 10.67
CA GLU A 77 29.18 0.48 9.54
C GLU A 77 28.33 -0.78 9.74
N VAL A 78 27.88 -1.08 10.97
CA VAL A 78 27.09 -2.30 11.24
C VAL A 78 25.65 -2.19 10.77
N LEU A 79 25.13 -0.98 10.57
CA LEU A 79 23.74 -0.73 10.16
C LEU A 79 23.72 0.23 8.98
N ASP A 80 23.20 -0.26 7.86
CA ASP A 80 22.97 0.55 6.67
C ASP A 80 21.48 0.59 6.36
N ARG A 81 20.89 1.77 6.31
CA ARG A 81 19.49 1.98 5.94
C ARG A 81 19.44 2.90 4.74
N VAL A 82 18.84 2.40 3.66
CA VAL A 82 18.80 3.10 2.38
C VAL A 82 17.41 3.05 1.78
N SER A 83 17.08 4.09 1.04
CA SER A 83 15.92 4.15 0.17
C SER A 83 16.43 4.30 -1.27
N LYS A 84 16.10 3.33 -2.13
CA LYS A 84 16.63 3.24 -3.49
C LYS A 84 15.52 2.89 -4.47
N ALA A 85 15.67 3.30 -5.73
CA ALA A 85 14.81 2.81 -6.79
C ALA A 85 15.02 1.29 -6.95
N PRO A 86 13.98 0.50 -7.34
CA PRO A 86 14.12 -0.94 -7.51
C PRO A 86 15.30 -1.37 -8.40
N GLU A 87 15.61 -0.57 -9.43
CA GLU A 87 16.70 -0.81 -10.39
C GLU A 87 18.11 -0.62 -9.78
N GLU A 88 18.23 0.14 -8.70
CA GLU A 88 19.50 0.44 -8.03
C GLU A 88 19.82 -0.56 -6.90
N ILE A 89 18.93 -1.51 -6.63
CA ILE A 89 19.07 -2.51 -5.58
C ILE A 89 19.82 -3.73 -6.15
N PRO A 90 20.89 -4.20 -5.50
CA PRO A 90 21.57 -5.43 -5.89
C PRO A 90 20.61 -6.62 -6.02
N ALA A 91 20.78 -7.45 -7.05
CA ALA A 91 19.83 -8.51 -7.40
C ALA A 91 19.58 -9.53 -6.28
N ASP A 92 20.59 -9.84 -5.46
CA ASP A 92 20.47 -10.73 -4.30
C ASP A 92 19.58 -10.12 -3.21
N ILE A 93 19.75 -8.82 -2.93
CA ILE A 93 18.91 -8.08 -1.99
C ILE A 93 17.48 -7.96 -2.54
N ALA A 94 17.32 -7.61 -3.82
CA ALA A 94 16.02 -7.44 -4.44
C ALA A 94 15.19 -8.73 -4.42
N ALA A 95 15.81 -9.88 -4.69
CA ALA A 95 15.15 -11.18 -4.64
C ALA A 95 14.64 -11.53 -3.24
N GLU A 96 15.42 -11.21 -2.21
CA GLU A 96 15.01 -11.43 -0.81
C GLU A 96 13.96 -10.43 -0.36
N LEU A 97 14.10 -9.14 -0.68
CA LEU A 97 13.10 -8.11 -0.37
C LEU A 97 11.75 -8.38 -1.05
N ALA A 98 11.73 -9.05 -2.21
CA ALA A 98 10.49 -9.42 -2.89
C ALA A 98 9.64 -10.44 -2.11
N LEU A 99 10.25 -11.17 -1.17
CA LEU A 99 9.58 -12.17 -0.33
C LEU A 99 9.11 -11.60 1.01
N LEU A 100 9.51 -10.38 1.35
CA LEU A 100 9.26 -9.77 2.66
C LEU A 100 8.11 -8.77 2.60
N ASP A 101 7.30 -8.77 3.65
CA ASP A 101 6.36 -7.68 3.94
C ASP A 101 7.01 -6.58 4.80
N PRO A 102 6.47 -5.34 4.82
CA PRO A 102 7.02 -4.28 5.66
C PRO A 102 7.09 -4.70 7.13
N GLY A 103 8.26 -4.55 7.76
CA GLY A 103 8.54 -5.04 9.11
C GLY A 103 9.04 -6.48 9.18
N GLU A 104 9.07 -7.22 8.08
CA GLU A 104 9.67 -8.54 8.03
C GLU A 104 11.17 -8.49 7.76
N SER A 105 11.87 -9.56 8.15
CA SER A 105 13.33 -9.67 8.01
C SER A 105 13.77 -11.04 7.51
N SER A 106 14.85 -11.06 6.71
CA SER A 106 15.54 -12.25 6.24
C SER A 106 16.97 -12.30 6.79
N THR A 107 17.45 -13.52 7.05
CA THR A 107 18.85 -13.80 7.43
C THR A 107 19.52 -14.73 6.41
N ARG A 108 19.03 -14.76 5.17
CA ARG A 108 19.52 -15.67 4.12
C ARG A 108 20.83 -15.21 3.48
N LEU A 109 21.07 -13.91 3.47
CA LEU A 109 22.22 -13.30 2.80
C LEU A 109 23.44 -13.16 3.72
N THR A 110 24.61 -13.13 3.09
CA THR A 110 25.90 -12.88 3.75
C THR A 110 26.75 -11.90 2.93
N ARG A 111 27.74 -11.28 3.58
CA ARG A 111 28.75 -10.39 2.99
C ARG A 111 30.15 -10.91 3.30
N SER A 112 31.15 -10.33 2.64
CA SER A 112 32.57 -10.64 2.85
C SER A 112 32.86 -12.15 2.72
N ASN A 113 32.43 -12.75 1.61
CA ASN A 113 32.58 -14.20 1.33
C ASN A 113 31.99 -15.12 2.41
N GLY A 114 30.84 -14.75 2.99
CA GLY A 114 30.13 -15.58 3.96
C GLY A 114 30.52 -15.33 5.42
N GLN A 115 31.47 -14.43 5.70
CA GLN A 115 31.95 -14.17 7.05
C GLN A 115 31.02 -13.26 7.86
N THR A 116 30.17 -12.49 7.20
CA THR A 116 29.23 -11.57 7.85
C THR A 116 27.81 -11.95 7.45
N LEU A 117 26.97 -12.25 8.43
CA LEU A 117 25.54 -12.44 8.22
C LEU A 117 24.88 -11.09 8.01
N MET A 118 24.00 -11.00 7.02
CA MET A 118 23.18 -9.81 6.81
C MET A 118 21.76 -10.10 7.32
N PHE A 119 21.38 -9.40 8.38
CA PHE A 119 19.99 -9.29 8.81
C PHE A 119 19.35 -8.18 7.97
N LEU A 120 18.58 -8.58 6.96
CA LEU A 120 17.92 -7.67 6.03
C LEU A 120 16.47 -7.47 6.47
N MET A 121 16.03 -6.23 6.65
CA MET A 121 14.66 -5.90 7.04
C MET A 121 14.04 -4.94 6.02
N LEU A 122 12.82 -5.22 5.60
CA LEU A 122 12.08 -4.31 4.72
C LEU A 122 11.40 -3.23 5.57
N CYS A 123 11.71 -1.97 5.30
CA CYS A 123 11.13 -0.84 6.03
C CYS A 123 9.84 -0.35 5.37
N GLY A 124 9.81 -0.29 4.04
CA GLY A 124 8.64 0.18 3.31
C GLY A 124 8.83 0.18 1.80
N ARG A 125 7.72 0.35 1.09
CA ARG A 125 7.70 0.53 -0.36
C ARG A 125 6.88 1.78 -0.71
N THR A 126 7.48 2.68 -1.47
CA THR A 126 6.80 3.88 -1.95
C THR A 126 6.22 3.58 -3.32
N PRO A 127 4.89 3.54 -3.49
CA PRO A 127 4.30 3.32 -4.80
C PRO A 127 4.71 4.45 -5.74
N LYS A 128 4.92 4.10 -7.00
CA LYS A 128 4.99 5.08 -8.07
C LYS A 128 3.57 5.56 -8.30
N LEU A 129 3.37 6.84 -8.11
CA LEU A 129 2.10 7.49 -8.36
C LEU A 129 1.99 7.72 -9.86
N ASP A 130 1.03 7.06 -10.51
CA ASP A 130 0.65 7.44 -11.87
C ASP A 130 -0.06 8.80 -11.84
N ASP A 131 0.12 9.59 -12.90
CA ASP A 131 -0.52 10.91 -13.07
C ASP A 131 -2.07 10.83 -13.11
N GLU A 132 -2.64 9.63 -13.16
CA GLU A 132 -4.09 9.36 -13.19
C GLU A 132 -4.75 9.29 -11.81
N GLN A 133 -4.07 9.65 -10.72
CA GLN A 133 -4.76 9.75 -9.44
C GLN A 133 -5.84 10.83 -9.47
N PRO A 134 -7.02 10.56 -8.87
CA PRO A 134 -8.06 11.56 -8.78
C PRO A 134 -7.51 12.78 -8.04
N SER A 135 -7.46 13.91 -8.74
CA SER A 135 -7.05 15.17 -8.16
C SER A 135 -7.99 15.53 -6.99
N ILE A 136 -7.54 16.44 -6.12
CA ILE A 136 -8.40 17.00 -5.07
C ILE A 136 -9.67 17.60 -5.69
N GLU A 137 -9.59 18.13 -6.91
CA GLU A 137 -10.73 18.63 -7.66
C GLU A 137 -11.71 17.51 -8.04
N ASN A 138 -11.22 16.37 -8.53
CA ASN A 138 -12.06 15.20 -8.83
C ASN A 138 -12.79 14.70 -7.58
N LEU A 139 -12.10 14.62 -6.44
CA LEU A 139 -12.70 14.23 -5.17
C LEU A 139 -13.73 15.26 -4.69
N THR A 140 -13.42 16.55 -4.82
CA THR A 140 -14.33 17.64 -4.44
C THR A 140 -15.61 17.60 -5.27
N ASN A 141 -15.49 17.39 -6.58
CA ASN A 141 -16.64 17.29 -7.49
C ASN A 141 -17.49 16.06 -7.18
N PHE A 142 -16.88 14.92 -6.85
CA PHE A 142 -17.59 13.73 -6.40
C PHE A 142 -18.43 14.00 -5.14
N ILE A 143 -17.82 14.54 -4.09
CA ILE A 143 -18.51 14.86 -2.81
C ILE A 143 -19.61 15.91 -3.03
N ARG A 144 -19.36 16.91 -3.88
CA ARG A 144 -20.34 17.95 -4.21
C ARG A 144 -21.57 17.34 -4.88
N ASN A 145 -21.38 16.47 -5.88
CA ASN A 145 -22.49 15.81 -6.57
C ASN A 145 -23.29 14.92 -5.61
N GLN A 146 -22.62 14.18 -4.72
CA GLN A 146 -23.28 13.38 -3.69
C GLN A 146 -24.17 14.24 -2.77
N ARG A 147 -23.70 15.42 -2.37
CA ARG A 147 -24.49 16.36 -1.55
C ARG A 147 -25.67 16.95 -2.31
N ILE A 148 -25.48 17.32 -3.58
CA ILE A 148 -26.56 17.84 -4.42
C ILE A 148 -27.66 16.80 -4.57
N GLN A 149 -27.29 15.53 -4.79
CA GLN A 149 -28.25 14.44 -4.92
C GLN A 149 -29.05 14.24 -3.62
N SER A 150 -28.38 14.17 -2.47
CA SER A 150 -29.05 14.03 -1.18
C SER A 150 -30.02 15.19 -0.87
N LEU A 151 -29.67 16.42 -1.25
CA LEU A 151 -30.55 17.59 -1.10
C LEU A 151 -31.75 17.51 -2.04
N ALA A 152 -31.52 17.12 -3.30
CA ALA A 152 -32.58 16.96 -4.28
C ALA A 152 -33.58 15.88 -3.84
N ASP A 153 -33.10 14.74 -3.36
CA ASP A 153 -33.93 13.63 -2.87
C ASP A 153 -34.78 14.07 -1.68
N GLY A 154 -34.18 14.77 -0.70
CA GLY A 154 -34.90 15.31 0.45
C GLY A 154 -36.00 16.31 0.06
N TYR A 155 -35.71 17.20 -0.90
CA TYR A 155 -36.69 18.15 -1.41
C TYR A 155 -37.84 17.47 -2.16
N LEU A 156 -37.54 16.44 -2.95
CA LEU A 156 -38.54 15.64 -3.65
C LEU A 156 -39.47 14.92 -2.66
N GLN A 157 -38.92 14.33 -1.59
CA GLN A 157 -39.72 13.72 -0.53
C GLN A 157 -40.64 14.73 0.17
N GLN A 158 -40.15 15.96 0.39
CA GLN A 158 -40.99 17.03 0.93
C GLN A 158 -42.15 17.37 -0.02
N LEU A 159 -41.88 17.56 -1.31
CA LEU A 159 -42.91 17.83 -2.31
C LEU A 159 -43.94 16.70 -2.41
N LEU A 160 -43.50 15.44 -2.32
CA LEU A 160 -44.39 14.29 -2.29
C LEU A 160 -45.28 14.26 -1.05
N ALA A 161 -44.74 14.61 0.12
CA ALA A 161 -45.50 14.68 1.37
C ALA A 161 -46.55 15.80 1.37
N GLU A 162 -46.29 16.90 0.66
CA GLU A 162 -47.20 18.05 0.54
C GLU A 162 -48.20 17.91 -0.62
N ALA A 163 -47.97 16.98 -1.56
CA ALA A 163 -48.81 16.82 -2.75
C ALA A 163 -50.08 16.01 -2.46
N ARG A 164 -51.19 16.39 -3.12
CA ARG A 164 -52.37 15.53 -3.26
C ARG A 164 -52.17 14.58 -4.44
N ILE A 165 -51.77 13.35 -4.14
CA ILE A 165 -51.61 12.29 -5.15
C ILE A 165 -52.96 11.60 -5.36
N VAL A 166 -53.44 11.54 -6.60
CA VAL A 166 -54.65 10.78 -7.00
C VAL A 166 -54.20 9.59 -7.83
N GLU A 167 -54.45 8.39 -7.34
CA GLU A 167 -54.17 7.15 -8.07
C GLU A 167 -55.24 6.94 -9.16
N PRO A 168 -54.87 6.42 -10.35
CA PRO A 168 -55.80 6.16 -11.45
C PRO A 168 -56.79 5.04 -11.16
#